data_AF-A0A2D4JIA6-F1
#
_entry.id   AF-A0A2D4JIA6-F1
#
_cell.length_a   1.000
_cell.length_b   1.000
_cell.length_c   1.000
_cell.angle_alpha   90.00
_cell.angle_beta   90.00
_cell.angle_gamma   90.00
#
_symmetry.space_group_name_H-M   'P 1'
#
loop_
_entity.id
_entity.type
_entity.pdbx_description
1 polymer ?
#
loop_
_entity_poly.entity_id
_entity_poly.type
_entity_poly.pdbx_seq_one_letter_code
_entity_poly.pdbx_strand_id
1 'polypeptide(L)'
;EMQRLTKYPLLLHSIAKCTEEAEERQKVEKAAECCRQILNHVNQEVRVMENLLKLKDYQRRLDLSNLKQSTDPLLSEFRNTDISKRNLVYEGPLTWRVTKDKSVGEWDHLELQE
;
A
#
# COMPACT_ATOMS: atom_id res chain seq x y z
N GLU A 1 17.15 4.76 -4.60
CA GLU A 1 17.52 4.70 -6.04
C GLU A 1 16.28 4.61 -6.95
N MET A 2 15.36 5.59 -6.86
CA MET A 2 14.14 5.71 -7.69
C MET A 2 14.25 6.84 -8.75
N GLN A 3 15.24 7.72 -8.59
CA GLN A 3 15.37 8.97 -9.37
C GLN A 3 15.60 8.75 -10.86
N ARG A 4 16.14 7.59 -11.26
CA ARG A 4 16.51 7.33 -12.65
C ARG A 4 15.28 7.00 -13.50
N LEU A 5 14.36 6.18 -12.96
CA LEU A 5 13.10 5.82 -13.61
C LEU A 5 12.16 7.02 -13.75
N THR A 6 12.15 7.95 -12.79
CA THR A 6 11.35 9.19 -12.90
C THR A 6 11.94 10.20 -13.90
N LYS A 7 13.22 10.09 -14.24
CA LYS A 7 13.91 11.02 -15.16
C LYS A 7 13.78 10.64 -16.63
N TYR A 8 13.69 9.36 -16.97
CA TYR A 8 13.61 8.93 -18.38
C TYR A 8 12.43 9.54 -19.15
N PRO A 9 11.19 9.58 -18.62
CA PRO A 9 10.08 10.22 -19.31
C PRO A 9 10.31 11.71 -19.61
N LEU A 10 10.95 12.43 -18.67
CA LEU A 10 11.22 13.86 -18.80
C LEU A 10 12.28 14.15 -19.89
N LEU A 11 13.35 13.35 -19.91
CA LEU A 11 14.41 13.47 -20.91
C LEU A 11 13.90 13.12 -22.31
N LEU A 12 13.15 12.02 -22.45
CA LEU A 12 12.58 11.61 -23.73
C LEU A 12 11.56 12.62 -24.26
N HIS A 13 10.76 13.24 -23.39
CA HIS A 13 9.84 14.30 -23.80
C HIS A 13 10.58 15.57 -24.26
N SER A 14 11.69 15.93 -23.59
CA SER A 14 12.53 17.04 -24.03
C SER A 14 13.19 16.78 -25.38
N ILE A 15 13.64 15.55 -25.64
CA ILE A 15 14.22 15.15 -26.92
C ILE A 15 13.15 15.21 -28.02
N ALA A 16 11.96 14.67 -27.78
CA ALA A 16 10.84 14.73 -28.73
C ALA A 16 10.45 16.17 -29.11
N LYS A 17 10.53 17.11 -28.17
CA LYS A 17 10.26 18.53 -28.42
C LYS A 17 11.32 19.20 -29.31
N CYS A 18 12.54 18.67 -29.33
CA CYS A 18 13.64 19.20 -30.13
C CYS A 18 13.82 18.47 -31.48
N THR A 19 13.02 17.44 -31.77
CA THR A 19 13.06 16.69 -33.03
C THR A 19 12.11 17.30 -34.05
N GLU A 20 12.64 17.86 -35.13
CA GLU A 20 11.87 18.50 -36.21
C GLU A 20 11.21 17.50 -37.17
N GLU A 21 11.80 16.30 -37.31
CA GLU A 21 11.29 15.24 -38.18
C GLU A 21 10.11 14.51 -37.49
N ALA A 22 8.98 14.40 -38.20
CA ALA A 22 7.72 13.97 -37.63
C ALA A 22 7.70 12.47 -37.29
N GLU A 23 8.34 11.62 -38.09
CA GLU A 23 8.36 10.17 -37.93
C GLU A 23 9.24 9.75 -36.74
N GLU A 24 10.40 10.39 -36.59
CA GLU A 24 11.36 10.20 -35.51
C GLU A 24 10.80 10.76 -34.20
N ARG A 25 10.13 11.93 -34.24
CA ARG A 25 9.40 12.46 -33.08
C ARG A 25 8.35 11.47 -32.57
N GLN A 26 7.60 10.82 -33.46
CA GLN A 26 6.62 9.80 -33.10
C GLN A 26 7.25 8.59 -32.39
N LYS A 27 8.43 8.14 -32.84
CA LYS A 27 9.16 7.04 -32.18
C LYS A 27 9.63 7.44 -30.78
N VAL A 28 10.17 8.64 -30.61
CA VAL A 28 10.61 9.15 -29.30
C VAL A 28 9.44 9.34 -28.35
N GLU A 29 8.29 9.81 -28.84
CA GLU A 29 7.08 9.96 -28.03
C GLU A 29 6.50 8.61 -27.58
N LYS A 30 6.55 7.60 -28.45
CA LYS A 30 6.20 6.21 -28.09
C LYS A 30 7.17 5.65 -27.05
N ALA A 31 8.47 5.90 -27.17
CA ALA A 31 9.46 5.49 -26.18
C ALA A 31 9.23 6.19 -24.82
N ALA A 32 8.89 7.49 -24.83
CA ALA A 32 8.52 8.23 -23.62
C ALA A 32 7.30 7.62 -22.93
N GLU A 33 6.28 7.21 -23.70
CA GLU A 33 5.10 6.53 -23.17
C GLU A 33 5.44 5.18 -22.55
N CYS A 34 6.26 4.37 -23.21
CA CYS A 34 6.75 3.12 -22.63
C CYS A 34 7.50 3.36 -21.30
N CYS A 35 8.34 4.38 -21.22
CA CYS A 35 9.02 4.73 -19.97
C CYS A 35 8.04 5.16 -18.86
N ARG A 36 6.94 5.86 -19.19
CA ARG A 36 5.88 6.20 -18.23
C ARG A 36 5.17 4.95 -17.72
N GLN A 37 4.85 4.01 -18.60
CA GLN A 37 4.19 2.75 -18.24
C GLN A 37 5.07 1.92 -17.30
N ILE A 38 6.36 1.79 -17.62
CA ILE A 38 7.33 1.10 -16.75
C ILE A 38 7.39 1.77 -15.38
N LEU A 39 7.49 3.10 -15.33
CA LEU A 39 7.54 3.84 -14.06
C LEU A 39 6.28 3.61 -13.21
N ASN A 40 5.09 3.69 -13.82
CA ASN A 40 3.83 3.45 -13.12
C ASN A 40 3.74 2.02 -12.59
N HIS A 41 4.15 1.04 -13.40
CA HIS A 41 4.19 -0.36 -12.96
C HIS A 41 5.15 -0.56 -11.79
N VAL A 42 6.38 -0.05 -11.87
CA VAL A 42 7.37 -0.14 -10.78
C VAL A 42 6.85 0.53 -9.51
N ASN A 43 6.25 1.72 -9.60
CA ASN A 43 5.65 2.39 -8.44
C ASN A 43 4.55 1.55 -7.80
N GLN A 44 3.70 0.91 -8.62
CA GLN A 44 2.64 0.05 -8.13
C GLN A 44 3.19 -1.22 -7.45
N GLU A 45 4.18 -1.89 -8.07
CA GLU A 45 4.81 -3.09 -7.50
C GLU A 45 5.54 -2.81 -6.19
N VAL A 46 6.19 -1.65 -6.08
CA VAL A 46 6.83 -1.22 -4.83
C VAL A 46 5.79 -1.07 -3.72
N ARG A 47 4.68 -0.37 -4.00
CA ARG A 47 3.58 -0.21 -3.04
C ARG A 47 2.97 -1.57 -2.64
N VAL A 48 2.78 -2.48 -3.60
CA VAL A 48 2.26 -3.83 -3.35
C VAL A 48 3.21 -4.61 -2.44
N MET A 49 4.52 -4.56 -2.71
CA MET A 49 5.52 -5.25 -1.90
C MET A 49 5.60 -4.69 -0.47
N GLU A 50 5.59 -3.36 -0.33
CA GLU A 50 5.56 -2.71 0.98
C GLU A 50 4.32 -3.11 1.78
N ASN A 51 3.14 -3.10 1.14
CA ASN A 51 1.89 -3.55 1.75
C ASN A 51 1.94 -5.04 2.13
N LEU A 52 2.53 -5.89 1.29
CA LEU A 52 2.68 -7.32 1.57
C LEU A 52 3.57 -7.55 2.80
N LEU A 53 4.70 -6.85 2.90
CA LEU A 53 5.60 -6.94 4.05
C LEU A 53 4.91 -6.47 5.34
N LYS A 54 4.16 -5.37 5.29
CA LYS A 54 3.34 -4.90 6.42
C LYS A 54 2.29 -5.94 6.83
N LEU A 55 1.55 -6.49 5.88
CA LEU A 55 0.53 -7.52 6.18
C LEU A 55 1.14 -8.79 6.78
N LYS A 56 2.33 -9.20 6.31
CA LYS A 56 3.08 -10.30 6.94
C LYS A 56 3.51 -9.97 8.36
N ASP A 57 3.89 -8.74 8.64
CA ASP A 57 4.20 -8.31 10.01
C ASP A 57 2.96 -8.32 10.90
N TYR A 58 1.85 -7.77 10.41
CA TYR A 58 0.56 -7.79 11.10
C TYR A 58 0.11 -9.22 11.37
N GLN A 59 0.16 -10.12 10.38
CA GLN A 59 -0.20 -11.53 10.54
C GLN A 59 0.63 -12.23 11.64
N ARG A 60 1.93 -11.90 11.77
CA ARG A 60 2.79 -12.45 12.83
C ARG A 60 2.46 -11.91 14.22
N ARG A 61 2.01 -10.65 14.31
CA ARG A 61 1.67 -9.97 15.57
C ARG A 61 0.20 -10.14 15.97
N LEU A 62 -0.62 -10.71 15.09
CA LEU A 62 -2.06 -10.87 15.29
C LEU A 62 -2.33 -11.98 16.31
N ASP A 63 -2.93 -11.62 17.44
CA ASP A 63 -3.33 -12.59 18.47
C ASP A 63 -4.71 -13.19 18.15
N LEU A 64 -4.71 -14.46 17.74
CA LEU A 64 -5.92 -15.23 17.43
C LEU A 64 -6.49 -15.99 18.64
N SER A 65 -5.89 -15.87 19.83
CA SER A 65 -6.28 -16.65 21.02
C SER A 65 -7.73 -16.40 21.41
N ASN A 66 -8.16 -15.14 21.39
CA ASN A 66 -9.55 -14.73 21.66
C ASN A 66 -10.55 -15.27 20.63
N LEU A 67 -10.14 -15.32 19.36
CA LEU A 67 -10.97 -15.85 18.27
C LEU A 67 -11.09 -17.38 18.33
N LYS A 68 -10.04 -18.09 18.75
CA LYS A 68 -10.06 -19.55 18.93
C LYS A 68 -10.93 -20.00 20.10
N GLN A 69 -11.01 -19.20 21.16
CA GLN A 69 -11.84 -19.48 22.33
C GLN A 69 -13.33 -19.17 22.08
N SER A 70 -13.66 -18.33 21.10
CA SER A 70 -15.03 -18.01 20.77
C SER A 70 -15.75 -19.16 20.05
N THR A 71 -16.96 -19.46 20.51
CA THR A 71 -17.87 -20.45 19.91
C THR A 71 -18.80 -19.84 18.86
N ASP A 72 -18.68 -18.53 18.60
CA ASP A 72 -19.54 -17.81 17.67
C ASP A 72 -19.34 -18.31 16.22
N PRO A 73 -20.40 -18.81 15.55
CA PRO A 73 -20.35 -19.22 14.15
C PRO A 73 -19.80 -18.14 13.20
N LEU A 74 -20.07 -16.86 13.48
CA LEU A 74 -19.60 -15.72 12.67
C LEU A 74 -18.09 -15.50 12.77
N LEU A 75 -17.47 -15.92 13.88
CA LEU A 75 -16.03 -15.81 14.10
C LEU A 75 -15.26 -17.04 13.60
N SER A 76 -15.97 -18.11 13.24
CA SER A 76 -15.36 -19.36 12.81
C SER A 76 -14.54 -19.24 11.52
N GLU A 77 -14.98 -18.39 10.58
CA GLU A 77 -14.31 -18.09 9.31
C GLU A 77 -13.02 -17.24 9.49
N PHE A 78 -12.96 -16.45 10.56
CA PHE A 78 -11.81 -15.60 10.88
C PHE A 78 -10.69 -16.35 11.61
N ARG A 79 -10.98 -17.51 12.22
CA ARG A 79 -9.97 -18.32 12.97
C ARG A 79 -8.78 -18.78 12.13
N ASN A 80 -9.00 -19.00 10.83
CA ASN A 80 -7.98 -19.48 9.89
C ASN A 80 -7.71 -18.45 8.76
N THR A 81 -8.17 -17.21 8.92
CA THR A 81 -7.97 -16.19 7.88
C THR A 81 -6.53 -15.70 7.88
N ASP A 82 -5.89 -15.82 6.71
CA ASP A 82 -4.55 -15.28 6.45
C ASP A 82 -4.69 -13.93 5.75
N ILE A 83 -4.40 -12.83 6.47
CA ILE A 83 -4.45 -11.47 5.94
C ILE A 83 -3.31 -11.16 4.98
N SER A 84 -2.22 -11.94 4.98
CA SER A 84 -1.08 -11.73 4.07
C SER A 84 -1.43 -12.00 2.59
N LYS A 85 -2.53 -12.70 2.35
CA LYS A 85 -3.07 -12.98 1.01
C LYS A 85 -4.09 -11.94 0.54
N ARG A 86 -4.41 -10.95 1.35
CA ARG A 86 -5.37 -9.88 1.05
C ARG A 86 -4.65 -8.60 0.67
N ASN A 87 -5.40 -7.64 0.11
CA ASN A 87 -4.87 -6.33 -0.26
C ASN A 87 -5.14 -5.30 0.85
N LEU A 88 -4.08 -4.66 1.35
CA LEU A 88 -4.19 -3.52 2.27
C LEU A 88 -4.59 -2.27 1.48
N VAL A 89 -5.83 -1.81 1.65
CA VAL A 89 -6.36 -0.61 0.98
C VAL A 89 -6.02 0.65 1.75
N TYR A 90 -6.26 0.64 3.07
CA TYR A 90 -6.06 1.77 3.95
C TYR A 90 -5.71 1.31 5.37
N GLU A 91 -4.96 2.14 6.09
CA GLU A 91 -4.66 2.00 7.52
C GLU A 91 -4.61 3.38 8.18
N GLY A 92 -4.94 3.46 9.46
CA GLY A 92 -4.86 4.69 10.24
C GLY A 92 -5.31 4.48 11.69
N PRO A 93 -4.81 5.28 12.63
CA PRO A 93 -5.23 5.21 14.03
C PRO A 93 -6.69 5.63 14.15
N LEU A 94 -7.47 4.87 14.92
CA LEU A 94 -8.88 5.13 15.18
C LEU A 94 -9.17 4.93 16.67
N THR A 95 -10.07 5.74 17.20
CA THR A 95 -10.62 5.54 18.54
C THR A 95 -11.98 4.87 18.42
N TRP A 96 -12.10 3.64 18.91
CA TRP A 96 -13.35 2.91 18.89
C TRP A 96 -14.10 3.12 20.20
N ARG A 97 -15.20 3.89 20.17
CA ARG A 97 -16.10 4.05 21.33
C ARG A 97 -17.01 2.83 21.44
N VAL A 98 -16.79 2.00 22.46
CA VAL A 98 -17.53 0.77 22.73
C VAL A 98 -18.81 1.08 23.52
N THR A 99 -18.71 1.95 24.52
CA THR A 99 -19.86 2.53 25.24
C THR A 99 -19.65 4.04 25.42
N LYS A 100 -20.64 4.75 25.99
CA LYS A 100 -20.51 6.19 26.26
C LYS A 100 -19.27 6.52 27.09
N ASP A 101 -18.94 5.64 28.03
CA ASP A 101 -17.87 5.78 29.02
C ASP A 101 -16.65 4.90 28.73
N LYS A 102 -16.64 4.17 27.60
CA LYS A 102 -15.52 3.29 27.22
C LYS A 102 -15.13 3.49 25.76
N SER A 103 -13.93 4.02 25.54
CA SER A 103 -13.20 3.94 24.28
C SER A 103 -12.13 2.86 24.33
N VAL A 104 -11.75 2.34 23.17
CA VAL A 104 -10.59 1.48 22.96
C VAL A 104 -9.78 2.12 21.84
N GLY A 105 -8.53 2.51 22.12
CA GLY A 105 -7.66 3.15 21.12
C GLY A 105 -6.33 3.64 21.69
N GLU A 106 -5.53 4.29 20.84
CA GLU A 106 -4.15 4.73 21.15
C GLU A 106 -4.04 5.74 22.32
N TRP A 107 -5.18 6.30 22.76
CA TRP A 107 -5.29 7.22 23.89
C TRP A 107 -5.40 6.54 25.26
N ASP A 108 -5.69 5.24 25.33
CA ASP A 108 -5.82 4.53 26.62
C ASP A 108 -4.47 4.35 27.35
N HIS A 109 -3.34 4.60 26.66
CA HIS A 109 -2.01 4.58 27.28
C HIS A 109 -1.61 5.89 27.97
N LEU A 110 -2.38 6.98 27.80
CA LEU A 110 -2.06 8.29 28.40
C LEU A 110 -2.90 8.63 29.65
N GLU A 111 -3.87 7.79 30.05
CA GLU A 111 -4.68 8.03 31.25
C GLU A 111 -4.15 7.35 32.55
N LEU A 112 -2.93 6.79 32.55
CA LEU A 112 -2.32 6.18 33.75
C LEU A 112 -0.96 6.80 34.12
N GLN A 113 -0.89 8.14 34.12
CA GLN A 113 0.05 8.88 34.96
C GLN A 113 -0.71 9.93 35.77
N GLU A 114 -1.34 9.50 36.86
CA GLU A 114 -1.48 10.29 38.09
C GLU A 114 -0.59 9.66 39.17
#